data_AF-A0AAW9VEQ4-F1
#
_entry.id   AF-A0AAW9VEQ4-F1
#
_cell.length_a   1.000
_cell.length_b   1.000
_cell.length_c   1.000
_cell.angle_alpha   90.00
_cell.angle_beta   90.00
_cell.angle_gamma   90.00
#
_symmetry.space_group_name_H-M   'P 1'
#
loop_
_entity.id
_entity.type
_entity.pdbx_description
1 polymer ?
#
loop_
_entity_poly.entity_id
_entity_poly.type
_entity_poly.pdbx_seq_one_letter_code
_entity_poly.pdbx_strand_id
1 'polypeptide(L)'
;MEPVIGLAALEAQIQQDLQYLNLPIGTWTLSDENLFEQHINVAIIGAGMSGVTAAFALKLRGINAVIFDQAPAGREGPWQTPALMETLRSPKQVVGPALASPSLTFQAWFKAQFGNEAWEALDKIPRLQWGEYLQWFKTMTAPTLLSQHQLIDVKLTPQGRELTFETPNGSTHFMAQHVIIATGMESFSEPNIPEFMDKIPSDYWEHSYAGSDYQRFNGLSIGVVGYSAGAMDSSATALEHGAKSVELLIRAKEMPRVNRGKVAGSAGFTHAYGYFTDAQKWHYADYVLKAKTPAPHGSTLRVSRHAHAYFNFDTQVNHVALKENKLHVSTTQGDFSFDYLILATGYRLNWHKHSAFHRLAPFIKTWGDVYTPPKGEENDELAAHPYLGKHFELQAKTGYEFPFIDHFYCFNLSASLSMGAVIGLIPGTNTGAERLADHIAAKLYLAHQQQHLERVKTSTENELLGDEWQPALPPAQRVQQTENVE
;
A
#
# COMPACT_ATOMS: atom_id res chain seq x y z
N MET A 1 -8.59 -36.55 7.12
CA MET A 1 -7.89 -35.36 7.64
C MET A 1 -6.45 -35.70 7.90
N GLU A 2 -5.57 -35.25 6.99
CA GLU A 2 -4.14 -35.19 7.27
C GLU A 2 -3.89 -34.34 8.53
N PRO A 3 -2.93 -34.71 9.40
CA PRO A 3 -2.59 -33.91 10.56
C PRO A 3 -2.06 -32.54 10.12
N VAL A 4 -2.58 -31.47 10.74
CA VAL A 4 -2.06 -30.11 10.52
C VAL A 4 -0.69 -29.96 11.20
N ILE A 5 0.27 -29.33 10.52
CA ILE A 5 1.65 -29.20 11.03
C ILE A 5 1.78 -28.20 12.19
N GLY A 6 0.82 -27.28 12.34
CA GLY A 6 0.84 -26.21 13.32
C GLY A 6 1.77 -25.05 12.95
N LEU A 7 1.52 -23.87 13.52
CA LEU A 7 2.36 -22.69 13.29
C LEU A 7 3.80 -22.90 13.74
N ALA A 8 4.04 -23.57 14.87
CA ALA A 8 5.40 -23.80 15.36
C ALA A 8 6.31 -24.53 14.34
N ALA A 9 5.77 -25.51 13.60
CA ALA A 9 6.51 -26.19 12.54
C ALA A 9 6.77 -25.27 11.33
N LEU A 10 5.77 -24.46 10.95
CA LEU A 10 5.93 -23.48 9.88
C LEU A 10 6.97 -22.41 10.25
N GLU A 11 6.95 -21.93 11.48
CA GLU A 11 7.89 -20.93 12.00
C GLU A 11 9.32 -21.49 12.03
N ALA A 12 9.50 -22.75 12.42
CA ALA A 12 10.79 -23.44 12.31
C ALA A 12 11.27 -23.55 10.85
N GLN A 13 10.37 -23.87 9.92
CA GLN A 13 10.69 -23.90 8.48
C GLN A 13 11.11 -22.51 7.97
N ILE A 14 10.45 -21.43 8.41
CA ILE A 14 10.82 -20.06 8.04
C ILE A 14 12.23 -19.73 8.51
N GLN A 15 12.59 -20.10 9.75
CA GLN A 15 13.97 -19.88 10.24
C GLN A 15 15.00 -20.62 9.39
N GLN A 16 14.70 -21.86 9.00
CA GLN A 16 15.55 -22.64 8.11
C GLN A 16 15.65 -22.04 6.69
N ASP A 17 14.54 -21.58 6.12
CA ASP A 17 14.51 -20.92 4.81
C ASP A 17 15.33 -19.63 4.81
N LEU A 18 15.20 -18.81 5.86
CA LEU A 18 15.99 -17.59 6.03
C LEU A 18 17.48 -17.92 6.19
N GLN A 19 17.83 -18.97 6.92
CA GLN A 19 19.21 -19.45 7.03
C GLN A 19 19.77 -19.88 5.68
N TYR A 20 19.01 -20.62 4.86
CA TYR A 20 19.43 -21.03 3.51
C TYR A 20 19.66 -19.87 2.56
N LEU A 21 18.96 -18.75 2.78
CA LEU A 21 19.14 -17.51 2.04
C LEU A 21 20.24 -16.61 2.63
N ASN A 22 20.92 -17.04 3.71
CA ASN A 22 21.89 -16.24 4.47
C ASN A 22 21.30 -14.91 4.96
N LEU A 23 20.07 -14.96 5.49
CA LEU A 23 19.34 -13.81 6.00
C LEU A 23 19.33 -13.77 7.54
N PRO A 24 19.40 -12.57 8.15
CA PRO A 24 19.56 -11.27 7.49
C PRO A 24 20.98 -11.08 6.91
N ILE A 25 21.06 -10.35 5.80
CA ILE A 25 22.35 -9.93 5.23
C ILE A 25 23.02 -8.97 6.23
N GLY A 26 24.32 -9.12 6.45
CA GLY A 26 25.10 -8.16 7.24
C GLY A 26 25.00 -6.74 6.66
N THR A 27 24.87 -5.74 7.52
CA THR A 27 24.78 -4.35 7.09
C THR A 27 26.04 -3.94 6.34
N TRP A 28 25.88 -3.52 5.09
CA TRP A 28 26.97 -3.02 4.26
C TRP A 28 26.97 -1.50 4.13
N THR A 29 25.91 -0.81 4.57
CA THR A 29 25.78 0.64 4.49
C THR A 29 26.85 1.35 5.34
N LEU A 30 27.45 2.42 4.81
CA LEU A 30 28.47 3.23 5.51
C LEU A 30 27.90 4.48 6.19
N SER A 31 26.59 4.54 6.29
CA SER A 31 25.81 5.57 6.96
C SER A 31 26.04 5.59 8.47
N ASP A 32 26.08 6.78 9.06
CA ASP A 32 26.07 7.00 10.52
C ASP A 32 24.66 6.77 11.13
N GLU A 33 24.08 5.59 10.88
CA GLU A 33 22.76 5.22 11.43
C GLU A 33 22.87 4.92 12.94
N ASN A 34 22.05 5.60 13.73
CA ASN A 34 21.92 5.39 15.16
C ASN A 34 20.49 5.70 15.60
N LEU A 35 19.73 4.66 15.93
CA LEU A 35 18.35 4.77 16.39
C LEU A 35 18.23 5.58 17.70
N PHE A 36 19.21 5.49 18.60
CA PHE A 36 19.20 6.23 19.87
C PHE A 36 19.41 7.73 19.66
N GLU A 37 20.18 8.09 18.63
CA GLU A 37 20.37 9.49 18.19
C GLU A 37 19.33 9.91 17.15
N GLN A 38 18.34 9.05 16.86
CA GLN A 38 17.23 9.31 15.94
C GLN A 38 17.70 9.62 14.50
N HIS A 39 18.87 9.11 14.12
CA HIS A 39 19.43 9.18 12.77
C HIS A 39 19.27 7.82 12.09
N ILE A 40 18.49 7.75 11.02
CA ILE A 40 18.10 6.48 10.40
C ILE A 40 18.30 6.52 8.88
N ASN A 41 18.56 5.36 8.29
CA ASN A 41 18.70 5.26 6.84
C ASN A 41 17.36 5.43 6.15
N VAL A 42 16.37 4.63 6.54
CA VAL A 42 15.06 4.60 5.88
C VAL A 42 13.95 4.73 6.91
N ALA A 43 13.15 5.80 6.79
CA ALA A 43 11.87 5.92 7.48
C ALA A 43 10.75 5.39 6.59
N ILE A 44 9.84 4.58 7.14
CA ILE A 44 8.63 4.13 6.46
C ILE A 44 7.43 4.66 7.23
N ILE A 45 6.58 5.43 6.57
CA ILE A 45 5.39 6.03 7.18
C ILE A 45 4.17 5.16 6.84
N GLY A 46 3.68 4.42 7.83
CA GLY A 46 2.59 3.47 7.74
C GLY A 46 3.07 2.02 7.86
N ALA A 47 2.53 1.28 8.83
CA ALA A 47 2.79 -0.13 9.11
C ALA A 47 1.68 -1.06 8.62
N GLY A 48 0.88 -0.60 7.66
CA GLY A 48 0.02 -1.47 6.85
C GLY A 48 0.82 -2.40 5.94
N MET A 49 0.11 -3.21 5.14
CA MET A 49 0.71 -4.22 4.25
C MET A 49 1.86 -3.66 3.39
N SER A 50 1.69 -2.52 2.73
CA SER A 50 2.73 -1.94 1.88
C SER A 50 4.01 -1.60 2.67
N GLY A 51 3.88 -1.00 3.85
CA GLY A 51 5.02 -0.61 4.68
C GLY A 51 5.82 -1.80 5.19
N VAL A 52 5.14 -2.82 5.70
CA VAL A 52 5.82 -4.05 6.18
C VAL A 52 6.43 -4.86 5.03
N THR A 53 5.81 -4.82 3.83
CA THR A 53 6.40 -5.45 2.63
C THR A 53 7.67 -4.72 2.21
N ALA A 54 7.66 -3.38 2.20
CA ALA A 54 8.83 -2.57 1.87
C ALA A 54 9.96 -2.77 2.90
N ALA A 55 9.63 -2.82 4.20
CA ALA A 55 10.60 -3.11 5.24
C ALA A 55 11.23 -4.49 5.08
N PHE A 56 10.43 -5.52 4.77
CA PHE A 56 10.96 -6.86 4.52
C PHE A 56 11.86 -6.88 3.28
N ALA A 57 11.45 -6.25 2.17
CA ALA A 57 12.28 -6.15 0.97
C ALA A 57 13.62 -5.44 1.23
N LEU A 58 13.64 -4.37 2.03
CA LEU A 58 14.87 -3.69 2.45
C LEU A 58 15.76 -4.57 3.34
N LYS A 59 15.15 -5.31 4.29
CA LYS A 59 15.87 -6.26 5.14
C LYS A 59 16.54 -7.37 4.32
N LEU A 60 15.89 -7.85 3.26
CA LEU A 60 16.49 -8.79 2.29
C LEU A 60 17.66 -8.20 1.50
N ARG A 61 17.88 -6.89 1.56
CA ARG A 61 19.04 -6.18 0.99
C ARG A 61 20.03 -5.71 2.05
N GLY A 62 19.90 -6.13 3.32
CA GLY A 62 20.80 -5.70 4.40
C GLY A 62 20.61 -4.24 4.82
N ILE A 63 19.43 -3.65 4.56
CA ILE A 63 19.10 -2.28 4.93
C ILE A 63 18.10 -2.31 6.08
N ASN A 64 18.45 -1.64 7.18
CA ASN A 64 17.55 -1.45 8.30
C ASN A 64 16.61 -0.27 7.99
N ALA A 65 15.32 -0.48 8.24
CA ALA A 65 14.29 0.53 8.11
C ALA A 65 13.50 0.64 9.41
N VAL A 66 13.09 1.85 9.75
CA VAL A 66 12.21 2.12 10.89
C VAL A 66 10.83 2.47 10.36
N ILE A 67 9.84 1.67 10.75
CA ILE A 67 8.45 1.90 10.42
C ILE A 67 7.80 2.72 11.52
N PHE A 68 7.03 3.74 11.14
CA PHE A 68 6.22 4.56 12.04
C PHE A 68 4.75 4.38 11.70
N ASP A 69 3.90 4.19 12.70
CA ASP A 69 2.45 4.17 12.52
C ASP A 69 1.74 4.95 13.63
N GLN A 70 0.68 5.66 13.28
CA GLN A 70 -0.13 6.40 14.25
C GLN A 70 -1.01 5.48 15.11
N ALA A 71 -1.36 4.30 14.60
CA ALA A 71 -2.18 3.33 15.31
C ALA A 71 -1.36 2.64 16.43
N PRO A 72 -2.05 2.20 17.51
CA PRO A 72 -1.46 1.27 18.46
C PRO A 72 -1.01 -0.04 17.79
N ALA A 73 -0.04 -0.72 18.40
CA ALA A 73 0.43 -2.01 17.93
C ALA A 73 -0.74 -3.00 17.78
N GLY A 74 -0.79 -3.70 16.65
CA GLY A 74 -1.86 -4.66 16.34
C GLY A 74 -3.14 -4.06 15.75
N ARG A 75 -3.21 -2.73 15.59
CA ARG A 75 -4.35 -2.00 15.01
C ARG A 75 -4.02 -1.31 13.68
N GLU A 76 -2.87 -1.63 13.08
CA GLU A 76 -2.37 -0.94 11.90
C GLU A 76 -3.08 -1.42 10.62
N GLY A 77 -3.24 -0.49 9.67
CA GLY A 77 -3.96 -0.73 8.42
C GLY A 77 -5.48 -0.88 8.60
N PRO A 78 -6.21 -1.05 7.48
CA PRO A 78 -7.66 -0.91 7.47
C PRO A 78 -8.42 -2.17 7.91
N TRP A 79 -7.71 -3.26 8.23
CA TRP A 79 -8.28 -4.61 8.21
C TRP A 79 -9.25 -4.90 9.33
N GLN A 80 -9.13 -4.23 10.48
CA GLN A 80 -10.13 -4.31 11.55
C GLN A 80 -11.16 -3.20 11.41
N THR A 81 -10.70 -1.97 11.21
CA THR A 81 -11.47 -0.75 10.96
C THR A 81 -10.66 0.12 9.98
N PRO A 82 -11.29 0.82 9.00
CA PRO A 82 -12.71 0.90 8.73
C PRO A 82 -13.23 -0.12 7.72
N ALA A 83 -12.43 -1.10 7.26
CA ALA A 83 -12.88 -2.02 6.21
C ALA A 83 -14.04 -2.92 6.69
N LEU A 84 -15.09 -3.05 5.85
CA LEU A 84 -16.34 -3.75 6.18
C LEU A 84 -16.59 -5.02 5.33
N MET A 85 -15.73 -5.34 4.36
CA MET A 85 -15.91 -6.55 3.55
C MET A 85 -15.66 -7.82 4.38
N GLU A 86 -16.44 -8.87 4.13
CA GLU A 86 -16.26 -10.19 4.78
C GLU A 86 -14.96 -10.87 4.31
N THR A 87 -14.67 -10.79 3.01
CA THR A 87 -13.48 -11.38 2.38
C THR A 87 -12.70 -10.36 1.58
N LEU A 88 -11.42 -10.65 1.33
CA LEU A 88 -10.63 -9.96 0.33
C LEU A 88 -11.26 -10.10 -1.06
N ARG A 89 -10.90 -9.17 -1.97
CA ARG A 89 -11.42 -9.13 -3.35
C ARG A 89 -10.46 -9.77 -4.36
N SER A 90 -9.27 -10.12 -3.90
CA SER A 90 -8.23 -10.83 -4.65
C SER A 90 -8.44 -12.35 -4.59
N PRO A 91 -7.92 -13.11 -5.57
CA PRO A 91 -7.83 -14.58 -5.45
C PRO A 91 -7.07 -14.99 -4.19
N LYS A 92 -7.40 -16.12 -3.57
CA LYS A 92 -6.72 -16.58 -2.35
C LYS A 92 -5.23 -16.86 -2.55
N GLN A 93 -4.80 -17.14 -3.78
CA GLN A 93 -3.42 -17.50 -4.15
C GLN A 93 -2.48 -16.29 -4.26
N VAL A 94 -2.94 -15.06 -3.99
CA VAL A 94 -2.05 -13.90 -4.02
C VAL A 94 -0.99 -13.99 -2.93
N VAL A 95 0.26 -13.74 -3.31
CA VAL A 95 1.42 -13.82 -2.41
C VAL A 95 1.45 -12.64 -1.43
N GLY A 96 1.04 -11.45 -1.88
CA GLY A 96 0.99 -10.25 -1.04
C GLY A 96 2.36 -9.87 -0.47
N PRO A 97 2.50 -9.74 0.86
CA PRO A 97 3.72 -9.23 1.50
C PRO A 97 4.89 -10.23 1.52
N ALA A 98 4.64 -11.51 1.21
CA ALA A 98 5.62 -12.58 1.40
C ALA A 98 6.79 -12.57 0.39
N LEU A 99 6.79 -11.66 -0.59
CA LEU A 99 7.80 -11.61 -1.66
C LEU A 99 8.00 -13.01 -2.28
N ALA A 100 9.23 -13.42 -2.59
CA ALA A 100 9.53 -14.77 -3.07
C ALA A 100 9.74 -15.81 -1.95
N SER A 101 9.06 -15.68 -0.79
CA SER A 101 9.21 -16.58 0.37
C SER A 101 7.99 -17.50 0.55
N PRO A 102 8.03 -18.78 0.12
CA PRO A 102 6.87 -19.67 0.10
C PRO A 102 6.26 -19.92 1.49
N SER A 103 7.12 -20.12 2.49
CA SER A 103 6.73 -20.40 3.89
C SER A 103 6.10 -19.19 4.59
N LEU A 104 6.35 -17.97 4.11
CA LEU A 104 5.75 -16.74 4.64
C LEU A 104 4.39 -16.40 4.03
N THR A 105 3.88 -17.17 3.06
CA THR A 105 2.61 -16.85 2.39
C THR A 105 1.39 -17.08 3.28
N PHE A 106 0.29 -16.36 3.01
CA PHE A 106 -1.00 -16.63 3.65
C PHE A 106 -1.43 -18.09 3.47
N GLN A 107 -1.18 -18.65 2.29
CA GLN A 107 -1.48 -20.05 2.01
C GLN A 107 -0.74 -21.00 2.97
N ALA A 108 0.56 -20.80 3.19
CA ALA A 108 1.33 -21.60 4.13
C ALA A 108 0.82 -21.41 5.56
N TRP A 109 0.60 -20.16 5.99
CA TRP A 109 0.04 -19.82 7.30
C TRP A 109 -1.33 -20.46 7.57
N PHE A 110 -2.22 -20.42 6.58
CA PHE A 110 -3.56 -21.00 6.67
C PHE A 110 -3.50 -22.54 6.71
N LYS A 111 -2.75 -23.15 5.78
CA LYS A 111 -2.62 -24.62 5.72
C LYS A 111 -1.96 -25.21 6.95
N ALA A 112 -1.02 -24.50 7.57
CA ALA A 112 -0.38 -24.94 8.81
C ALA A 112 -1.38 -25.10 9.97
N GLN A 113 -2.47 -24.33 9.96
CA GLN A 113 -3.48 -24.33 11.03
C GLN A 113 -4.72 -25.16 10.68
N PHE A 114 -5.15 -25.10 9.42
CA PHE A 114 -6.45 -25.64 8.97
C PHE A 114 -6.33 -26.80 7.97
N GLY A 115 -5.13 -27.07 7.46
CA GLY A 115 -4.85 -28.19 6.54
C GLY A 115 -5.19 -27.92 5.07
N ASN A 116 -4.88 -28.90 4.22
CA ASN A 116 -5.09 -28.84 2.77
C ASN A 116 -6.58 -28.77 2.38
N GLU A 117 -7.43 -29.60 3.01
CA GLU A 117 -8.85 -29.68 2.70
C GLU A 117 -9.56 -28.33 2.92
N ALA A 118 -9.28 -27.65 4.04
CA ALA A 118 -9.83 -26.33 4.32
C ALA A 118 -9.33 -25.26 3.35
N TRP A 119 -8.07 -25.35 2.92
CA TRP A 119 -7.52 -24.44 1.92
C TRP A 119 -8.23 -24.59 0.58
N GLU A 120 -8.48 -25.82 0.11
CA GLU A 120 -9.20 -26.05 -1.14
C GLU A 120 -10.64 -25.54 -1.08
N ALA A 121 -11.33 -25.75 0.04
CA ALA A 121 -12.70 -25.28 0.26
C ALA A 121 -12.83 -23.74 0.37
N LEU A 122 -11.77 -23.04 0.75
CA LEU A 122 -11.77 -21.58 0.86
C LEU A 122 -11.95 -20.93 -0.53
N ASP A 123 -12.94 -20.08 -0.73
CA ASP A 123 -13.05 -19.29 -1.99
C ASP A 123 -12.09 -18.09 -1.94
N LYS A 124 -12.26 -17.24 -0.92
CA LYS A 124 -11.47 -16.03 -0.69
C LYS A 124 -11.07 -15.90 0.77
N ILE A 125 -9.96 -15.21 0.98
CA ILE A 125 -9.41 -14.96 2.31
C ILE A 125 -10.37 -14.08 3.12
N PRO A 126 -10.80 -14.49 4.33
CA PRO A 126 -11.57 -13.63 5.22
C PRO A 126 -10.75 -12.40 5.62
N ARG A 127 -11.38 -11.22 5.64
CA ARG A 127 -10.69 -9.94 5.92
C ARG A 127 -9.95 -9.97 7.26
N LEU A 128 -10.59 -10.50 8.30
CA LEU A 128 -10.00 -10.52 9.64
C LEU A 128 -8.83 -11.49 9.74
N GLN A 129 -8.91 -12.66 9.09
CA GLN A 129 -7.79 -13.59 9.01
C GLN A 129 -6.61 -13.02 8.22
N TRP A 130 -6.88 -12.19 7.20
CA TRP A 130 -5.80 -11.45 6.54
C TRP A 130 -5.10 -10.48 7.50
N GLY A 131 -5.86 -9.80 8.36
CA GLY A 131 -5.31 -8.98 9.45
C GLY A 131 -4.45 -9.80 10.42
N GLU A 132 -4.93 -10.96 10.88
CA GLU A 132 -4.19 -11.88 11.75
C GLU A 132 -2.89 -12.36 11.09
N TYR A 133 -2.95 -12.77 9.82
CA TYR A 133 -1.79 -13.14 9.03
C TYR A 133 -0.76 -12.01 8.93
N LEU A 134 -1.17 -10.76 8.72
CA LEU A 134 -0.24 -9.63 8.68
C LEU A 134 0.43 -9.37 10.02
N GLN A 135 -0.26 -9.61 11.14
CA GLN A 135 0.35 -9.53 12.47
C GLN A 135 1.39 -10.64 12.66
N TRP A 136 1.05 -11.89 12.30
CA TRP A 136 1.99 -13.00 12.29
C TRP A 136 3.20 -12.75 11.37
N PHE A 137 2.97 -12.19 10.17
CA PHE A 137 4.01 -11.84 9.23
C PHE A 137 4.99 -10.82 9.84
N LYS A 138 4.49 -9.80 10.57
CA LYS A 138 5.35 -8.87 11.32
C LYS A 138 6.16 -9.59 12.39
N THR A 139 5.58 -10.55 13.11
CA THR A 139 6.33 -11.35 14.09
C THR A 139 7.48 -12.10 13.43
N MET A 140 7.23 -12.74 12.28
CA MET A 140 8.26 -13.52 11.56
C MET A 140 9.33 -12.67 10.91
N THR A 141 8.96 -11.51 10.37
CA THR A 141 9.91 -10.60 9.72
C THR A 141 10.61 -9.66 10.69
N ALA A 142 10.08 -9.49 11.90
CA ALA A 142 10.59 -8.67 12.99
C ALA A 142 11.11 -7.29 12.53
N PRO A 143 10.25 -6.44 11.92
CA PRO A 143 10.64 -5.09 11.55
C PRO A 143 10.78 -4.19 12.79
N THR A 144 11.63 -3.18 12.72
CA THR A 144 11.67 -2.10 13.71
C THR A 144 10.44 -1.21 13.53
N LEU A 145 9.47 -1.32 14.43
CA LEU A 145 8.19 -0.60 14.36
C LEU A 145 7.99 0.28 15.60
N LEU A 146 7.71 1.56 15.36
CA LEU A 146 7.32 2.56 16.35
C LEU A 146 5.84 2.92 16.16
N SER A 147 4.97 2.28 16.95
CA SER A 147 3.53 2.56 16.98
C SER A 147 3.21 3.86 17.74
N GLN A 148 2.01 4.40 17.54
CA GLN A 148 1.56 5.67 18.13
C GLN A 148 2.49 6.86 17.81
N HIS A 149 3.10 6.85 16.63
CA HIS A 149 3.89 7.94 16.09
C HIS A 149 3.16 8.55 14.89
N GLN A 150 2.38 9.61 15.14
CA GLN A 150 1.69 10.33 14.08
C GLN A 150 2.64 11.35 13.46
N LEU A 151 2.96 11.20 12.18
CA LEU A 151 3.78 12.18 11.48
C LEU A 151 2.98 13.49 11.29
N ILE A 152 3.54 14.61 11.76
CA ILE A 152 2.87 15.92 11.75
C ILE A 152 3.61 17.01 10.95
N ASP A 153 4.93 16.89 10.75
CA ASP A 153 5.69 17.82 9.90
C ASP A 153 6.88 17.11 9.25
N VAL A 154 7.27 17.59 8.07
CA VAL A 154 8.42 17.13 7.31
C VAL A 154 9.21 18.33 6.81
N LYS A 155 10.51 18.36 7.12
CA LYS A 155 11.42 19.39 6.60
C LYS A 155 12.60 18.74 5.88
N LEU A 156 13.02 19.35 4.78
CA LEU A 156 14.28 19.01 4.14
C LEU A 156 15.36 19.90 4.75
N THR A 157 16.45 19.28 5.18
CA THR A 157 17.64 19.95 5.68
C THR A 157 18.85 19.50 4.84
N PRO A 158 19.98 20.23 4.88
CA PRO A 158 21.22 19.75 4.27
C PRO A 158 21.69 18.39 4.80
N GLN A 159 21.29 18.04 6.03
CA GLN A 159 21.67 16.81 6.72
C GLN A 159 20.71 15.64 6.45
N GLY A 160 19.53 15.89 5.89
CA GLY A 160 18.56 14.85 5.56
C GLY A 160 17.11 15.32 5.57
N ARG A 161 16.21 14.42 5.93
CA ARG A 161 14.78 14.72 6.08
C ARG A 161 14.42 14.62 7.55
N GLU A 162 14.10 15.75 8.15
CA GLU A 162 13.59 15.84 9.52
C GLU A 162 12.10 15.50 9.52
N LEU A 163 11.74 14.47 10.28
CA LEU A 163 10.38 13.97 10.45
C LEU A 163 9.95 14.26 11.88
N THR A 164 8.90 15.08 12.07
CA THR A 164 8.34 15.37 13.38
C THR A 164 7.12 14.52 13.64
N PHE A 165 7.08 13.84 14.79
CA PHE A 165 6.00 12.97 15.20
C PHE A 165 5.36 13.46 16.49
N GLU A 166 4.03 13.41 16.55
CA GLU A 166 3.28 13.50 17.79
C GLU A 166 3.11 12.09 18.37
N THR A 167 3.40 11.95 19.67
CA THR A 167 3.30 10.69 20.42
C THR A 167 2.57 10.92 21.74
N PRO A 168 2.08 9.86 22.42
CA PRO A 168 1.49 10.00 23.76
C PRO A 168 2.41 10.63 24.81
N ASN A 169 3.73 10.59 24.60
CA ASN A 169 4.74 11.14 25.51
C ASN A 169 5.22 12.55 25.10
N GLY A 170 4.61 13.14 24.07
CA GLY A 170 5.00 14.43 23.50
C GLY A 170 5.61 14.31 22.10
N SER A 171 6.02 15.45 21.55
CA SER A 171 6.61 15.52 20.22
C SER A 171 8.04 14.99 20.19
N THR A 172 8.39 14.26 19.14
CA THR A 172 9.74 13.73 18.88
C THR A 172 10.13 13.93 17.41
N HIS A 173 11.42 13.87 17.08
CA HIS A 173 11.90 14.01 15.71
C HIS A 173 12.85 12.87 15.32
N PHE A 174 12.94 12.58 14.03
CA PHE A 174 13.92 11.67 13.43
C PHE A 174 14.52 12.30 12.18
N MET A 175 15.81 12.11 11.95
CA MET A 175 16.47 12.44 10.69
C MET A 175 16.61 11.17 9.86
N ALA A 176 16.03 11.14 8.68
CA ALA A 176 16.15 9.99 7.76
C ALA A 176 17.11 10.29 6.59
N GLN A 177 17.63 9.27 5.89
CA GLN A 177 18.26 9.39 4.54
C GLN A 177 17.31 9.09 3.36
N HIS A 178 16.28 8.28 3.58
CA HIS A 178 15.19 8.00 2.67
C HIS A 178 13.84 7.95 3.42
N VAL A 179 12.75 8.35 2.78
CA VAL A 179 11.40 8.34 3.38
C VAL A 179 10.41 7.67 2.44
N ILE A 180 9.85 6.54 2.85
CA ILE A 180 8.83 5.79 2.12
C ILE A 180 7.45 6.15 2.68
N ILE A 181 6.54 6.60 1.83
CA ILE A 181 5.20 7.07 2.20
C ILE A 181 4.19 5.96 1.90
N ALA A 182 3.96 5.08 2.87
CA ALA A 182 3.12 3.88 2.78
C ALA A 182 1.78 4.01 3.53
N THR A 183 1.16 5.18 3.50
CA THR A 183 -0.01 5.56 4.31
C THR A 183 -1.38 5.08 3.77
N GLY A 184 -1.39 4.09 2.88
CA GLY A 184 -2.63 3.42 2.43
C GLY A 184 -3.48 4.21 1.43
N MET A 185 -4.81 4.07 1.53
CA MET A 185 -5.74 4.79 0.65
C MET A 185 -6.06 6.19 1.18
N GLU A 186 -5.99 6.40 2.50
CA GLU A 186 -6.24 7.70 3.11
C GLU A 186 -5.20 8.71 2.62
N SER A 187 -3.90 8.37 2.68
CA SER A 187 -2.75 9.11 2.13
C SER A 187 -3.00 10.60 1.78
N PHE A 188 -2.55 11.07 0.61
CA PHE A 188 -2.77 12.45 0.15
C PHE A 188 -4.20 12.65 -0.37
N SER A 189 -5.18 11.99 0.23
CA SER A 189 -6.56 12.00 -0.26
C SER A 189 -7.52 12.46 0.83
N GLU A 190 -8.70 12.85 0.39
CA GLU A 190 -9.80 13.15 1.28
C GLU A 190 -11.11 12.58 0.75
N PRO A 191 -12.09 12.32 1.64
CA PRO A 191 -13.44 12.00 1.23
C PRO A 191 -13.95 13.02 0.20
N ASN A 192 -14.45 12.53 -0.92
CA ASN A 192 -15.07 13.37 -1.93
C ASN A 192 -16.51 13.69 -1.50
N ILE A 193 -16.68 14.81 -0.79
CA ILE A 193 -17.98 15.25 -0.29
C ILE A 193 -18.66 16.11 -1.36
N PRO A 194 -19.84 15.71 -1.88
CA PRO A 194 -20.55 16.51 -2.88
C PRO A 194 -21.12 17.82 -2.30
N GLU A 195 -21.15 18.86 -3.12
CA GLU A 195 -21.60 20.22 -2.74
C GLU A 195 -23.03 20.27 -2.18
N PHE A 196 -23.90 19.32 -2.54
CA PHE A 196 -25.25 19.24 -1.98
C PHE A 196 -25.26 18.96 -0.46
N MET A 197 -24.11 18.64 0.15
CA MET A 197 -23.96 18.40 1.58
C MET A 197 -23.48 19.63 2.37
N ASP A 198 -23.08 20.73 1.72
CA ASP A 198 -22.41 21.88 2.36
C ASP A 198 -23.17 22.49 3.55
N LYS A 199 -24.51 22.36 3.56
CA LYS A 199 -25.39 22.92 4.61
C LYS A 199 -25.94 21.87 5.57
N ILE A 200 -25.53 20.61 5.45
CA ILE A 200 -26.06 19.51 6.25
C ILE A 200 -25.13 19.24 7.43
N PRO A 201 -25.63 19.29 8.68
CA PRO A 201 -24.81 18.95 9.86
C PRO A 201 -24.27 17.53 9.77
N SER A 202 -23.01 17.34 10.19
CA SER A 202 -22.32 16.04 10.16
C SER A 202 -22.98 14.96 11.01
N ASP A 203 -23.86 15.33 11.93
CA ASP A 203 -24.62 14.38 12.77
C ASP A 203 -25.62 13.53 11.97
N TYR A 204 -25.88 13.89 10.70
CA TYR A 204 -26.86 13.22 9.84
C TYR A 204 -26.22 12.45 8.68
N TRP A 205 -24.90 12.51 8.53
CA TRP A 205 -24.25 11.84 7.43
C TRP A 205 -22.80 11.48 7.72
N GLU A 206 -22.29 10.49 7.02
CA GLU A 206 -20.87 10.18 7.03
C GLU A 206 -20.38 9.70 5.67
N HIS A 207 -19.08 9.78 5.45
CA HIS A 207 -18.47 9.06 4.33
C HIS A 207 -18.37 7.57 4.66
N SER A 208 -18.52 6.69 3.68
CA SER A 208 -18.52 5.21 3.81
C SER A 208 -17.29 4.59 4.51
N TYR A 209 -16.25 5.39 4.75
CA TYR A 209 -15.01 5.00 5.42
C TYR A 209 -14.80 5.70 6.78
N ALA A 210 -15.81 6.35 7.34
CA ALA A 210 -15.71 7.07 8.62
C ALA A 210 -15.40 6.15 9.82
N GLY A 211 -15.59 4.83 9.67
CA GLY A 211 -15.27 3.85 10.73
C GLY A 211 -16.26 3.81 11.89
N SER A 212 -17.49 4.30 11.67
CA SER A 212 -18.53 4.32 12.70
C SER A 212 -19.06 2.94 13.07
N ASP A 213 -19.66 2.86 14.25
CA ASP A 213 -20.44 1.69 14.69
C ASP A 213 -21.81 1.65 13.99
N TYR A 214 -22.04 0.60 13.21
CA TYR A 214 -23.26 0.42 12.43
C TYR A 214 -24.45 -0.06 13.28
N GLN A 215 -24.25 -0.48 14.53
CA GLN A 215 -25.36 -0.80 15.45
C GLN A 215 -26.31 0.38 15.66
N ARG A 216 -25.79 1.61 15.58
CA ARG A 216 -26.59 2.85 15.70
C ARG A 216 -27.64 3.03 14.59
N PHE A 217 -27.52 2.28 13.48
CA PHE A 217 -28.47 2.34 12.37
C PHE A 217 -29.68 1.42 12.54
N ASN A 218 -29.75 0.64 13.63
CA ASN A 218 -30.89 -0.22 13.91
C ASN A 218 -32.21 0.57 13.90
N GLY A 219 -33.18 0.12 13.10
CA GLY A 219 -34.49 0.75 12.94
C GLY A 219 -34.52 2.03 12.08
N LEU A 220 -33.38 2.50 11.57
CA LEU A 220 -33.30 3.73 10.76
C LEU A 220 -33.46 3.44 9.26
N SER A 221 -33.98 4.43 8.54
CA SER A 221 -34.08 4.45 7.07
C SER A 221 -32.86 5.16 6.51
N ILE A 222 -31.97 4.43 5.85
CA ILE A 222 -30.66 4.93 5.42
C ILE A 222 -30.63 5.15 3.92
N GLY A 223 -30.17 6.31 3.48
CA GLY A 223 -29.82 6.55 2.07
C GLY A 223 -28.32 6.37 1.85
N VAL A 224 -27.93 5.71 0.77
CA VAL A 224 -26.52 5.50 0.42
C VAL A 224 -26.25 6.07 -0.97
N VAL A 225 -25.38 7.07 -1.06
CA VAL A 225 -25.06 7.73 -2.35
C VAL A 225 -23.92 7.00 -3.04
N GLY A 226 -24.22 6.34 -4.16
CA GLY A 226 -23.26 5.60 -4.98
C GLY A 226 -23.46 4.08 -4.96
N TYR A 227 -22.66 3.39 -5.77
CA TYR A 227 -22.68 1.91 -5.90
C TYR A 227 -21.30 1.29 -5.68
N SER A 228 -20.32 2.08 -5.23
CA SER A 228 -18.95 1.62 -5.06
C SER A 228 -18.85 0.46 -4.07
N ALA A 229 -17.66 -0.09 -3.93
CA ALA A 229 -17.45 -1.15 -2.96
C ALA A 229 -17.77 -0.71 -1.51
N GLY A 230 -17.44 0.53 -1.15
CA GLY A 230 -17.86 1.13 0.12
C GLY A 230 -19.37 1.24 0.24
N ALA A 231 -20.09 1.57 -0.85
CA ALA A 231 -21.55 1.63 -0.85
C ALA A 231 -22.16 0.27 -0.47
N MET A 232 -21.69 -0.81 -1.11
CA MET A 232 -22.21 -2.16 -0.84
C MET A 232 -21.86 -2.62 0.57
N ASP A 233 -20.61 -2.45 1.00
CA ASP A 233 -20.19 -2.94 2.32
C ASP A 233 -20.88 -2.15 3.46
N SER A 234 -21.03 -0.83 3.32
CA SER A 234 -21.83 -0.01 4.26
C SER A 234 -23.30 -0.40 4.26
N SER A 235 -23.92 -0.54 3.08
CA SER A 235 -25.33 -0.91 2.96
C SER A 235 -25.60 -2.28 3.61
N ALA A 236 -24.78 -3.27 3.27
CA ALA A 236 -24.89 -4.62 3.83
C ALA A 236 -24.73 -4.60 5.34
N THR A 237 -23.71 -3.92 5.86
CA THR A 237 -23.45 -3.85 7.30
C THR A 237 -24.61 -3.15 8.03
N ALA A 238 -25.20 -2.08 7.48
CA ALA A 238 -26.35 -1.42 8.07
C ALA A 238 -27.58 -2.34 8.12
N LEU A 239 -27.87 -3.05 7.02
CA LEU A 239 -28.97 -4.02 6.94
C LEU A 239 -28.79 -5.18 7.92
N GLU A 240 -27.57 -5.71 8.02
CA GLU A 240 -27.19 -6.79 8.95
C GLU A 240 -27.34 -6.38 10.42
N HIS A 241 -27.15 -5.08 10.72
CA HIS A 241 -27.37 -4.48 12.04
C HIS A 241 -28.79 -3.95 12.27
N GLY A 242 -29.74 -4.27 11.39
CA GLY A 242 -31.16 -4.02 11.62
C GLY A 242 -31.68 -2.67 11.12
N ALA A 243 -30.97 -2.00 10.19
CA ALA A 243 -31.54 -0.84 9.50
C ALA A 243 -32.92 -1.20 8.90
N LYS A 244 -33.89 -0.30 9.08
CA LYS A 244 -35.28 -0.50 8.63
C LYS A 244 -35.36 -0.63 7.11
N SER A 245 -34.60 0.20 6.39
CA SER A 245 -34.45 0.13 4.94
C SER A 245 -33.14 0.78 4.51
N VAL A 246 -32.62 0.32 3.37
CA VAL A 246 -31.47 0.97 2.71
C VAL A 246 -31.81 1.24 1.25
N GLU A 247 -31.75 2.51 0.87
CA GLU A 247 -31.96 2.98 -0.50
C GLU A 247 -30.62 3.41 -1.10
N LEU A 248 -30.09 2.65 -2.06
CA LEU A 248 -28.88 3.02 -2.80
C LEU A 248 -29.27 3.97 -3.93
N LEU A 249 -28.76 5.20 -3.91
CA LEU A 249 -28.98 6.23 -4.92
C LEU A 249 -27.84 6.21 -5.94
N ILE A 250 -28.13 5.67 -7.12
CA ILE A 250 -27.16 5.36 -8.17
C ILE A 250 -27.42 6.23 -9.40
N ARG A 251 -26.53 7.19 -9.67
CA ARG A 251 -26.64 8.06 -10.85
C ARG A 251 -26.49 7.33 -12.20
N ALA A 252 -25.88 6.14 -12.20
CA ALA A 252 -25.71 5.36 -13.42
C ALA A 252 -27.03 4.65 -13.78
N LYS A 253 -27.29 4.48 -15.08
CA LYS A 253 -28.48 3.76 -15.57
C LYS A 253 -28.45 2.27 -15.30
N GLU A 254 -27.26 1.70 -15.19
CA GLU A 254 -27.02 0.30 -14.86
C GLU A 254 -25.71 0.14 -14.09
N MET A 255 -25.53 -0.97 -13.38
CA MET A 255 -24.22 -1.30 -12.81
C MET A 255 -23.26 -1.78 -13.90
N PRO A 256 -22.02 -1.28 -13.95
CA PRO A 256 -20.99 -1.92 -14.75
C PRO A 256 -20.82 -3.37 -14.29
N ARG A 257 -20.62 -4.29 -15.24
CA ARG A 257 -20.43 -5.73 -14.95
C ARG A 257 -19.01 -6.22 -15.17
N VAL A 258 -18.20 -5.48 -15.94
CA VAL A 258 -16.84 -5.86 -16.31
C VAL A 258 -15.83 -5.00 -15.57
N ASN A 259 -14.95 -5.62 -14.78
CA ASN A 259 -13.82 -4.92 -14.17
C ASN A 259 -12.66 -4.85 -15.16
N ARG A 260 -12.58 -3.77 -15.94
CA ARG A 260 -11.54 -3.58 -16.98
C ARG A 260 -10.13 -3.54 -16.40
N GLY A 261 -9.95 -2.88 -15.25
CA GLY A 261 -8.64 -2.83 -14.57
C GLY A 261 -8.15 -4.20 -14.13
N LYS A 262 -9.06 -5.07 -13.63
CA LYS A 262 -8.72 -6.46 -13.27
C LYS A 262 -8.33 -7.30 -14.49
N VAL A 263 -9.04 -7.15 -15.62
CA VAL A 263 -8.79 -7.94 -16.84
C VAL A 263 -7.40 -7.67 -17.43
N ALA A 264 -6.90 -6.45 -17.33
CA ALA A 264 -5.57 -6.11 -17.84
C ALA A 264 -4.41 -6.65 -16.99
N GLY A 265 -4.68 -7.07 -15.75
CA GLY A 265 -3.66 -7.52 -14.82
C GLY A 265 -2.92 -8.77 -15.31
N SER A 266 -1.62 -8.64 -15.56
CA SER A 266 -0.72 -9.74 -15.90
C SER A 266 0.72 -9.35 -15.56
N ALA A 267 1.62 -10.32 -15.45
CA ALA A 267 3.05 -10.04 -15.28
C ALA A 267 3.58 -9.16 -16.43
N GLY A 268 3.15 -9.44 -17.67
CA GLY A 268 3.50 -8.63 -18.84
C GLY A 268 3.09 -7.17 -18.69
N PHE A 269 1.84 -6.90 -18.30
CA PHE A 269 1.37 -5.53 -18.06
C PHE A 269 2.15 -4.85 -16.92
N THR A 270 2.32 -5.55 -15.79
CA THR A 270 3.05 -5.04 -14.62
C THR A 270 4.47 -4.58 -14.96
N HIS A 271 5.21 -5.37 -15.75
CA HIS A 271 6.57 -5.01 -16.15
C HIS A 271 6.60 -4.02 -17.33
N ALA A 272 5.60 -4.05 -18.24
CA ALA A 272 5.53 -3.14 -19.38
C ALA A 272 5.11 -1.72 -19.02
N TYR A 273 4.29 -1.52 -17.97
CA TYR A 273 3.72 -0.20 -17.64
C TYR A 273 4.78 0.89 -17.44
N GLY A 274 5.92 0.54 -16.85
CA GLY A 274 7.04 1.47 -16.67
C GLY A 274 7.66 1.97 -17.97
N TYR A 275 7.45 1.26 -19.08
CA TYR A 275 7.93 1.60 -20.43
C TYR A 275 6.89 2.33 -21.28
N PHE A 276 5.65 2.47 -20.79
CA PHE A 276 4.63 3.25 -21.49
C PHE A 276 5.02 4.72 -21.53
N THR A 277 4.71 5.37 -22.65
CA THR A 277 4.79 6.83 -22.74
C THR A 277 3.71 7.47 -21.86
N ASP A 278 3.88 8.75 -21.53
CA ASP A 278 2.88 9.48 -20.72
C ASP A 278 1.50 9.48 -21.38
N ALA A 279 1.44 9.61 -22.71
CA ALA A 279 0.20 9.52 -23.48
C ALA A 279 -0.46 8.13 -23.35
N GLN A 280 0.31 7.05 -23.38
CA GLN A 280 -0.22 5.69 -23.21
C GLN A 280 -0.75 5.47 -21.78
N LYS A 281 -0.02 5.93 -20.76
CA LYS A 281 -0.45 5.85 -19.35
C LYS A 281 -1.75 6.63 -19.13
N TRP A 282 -1.81 7.86 -19.63
CA TRP A 282 -2.99 8.71 -19.54
C TRP A 282 -4.20 8.08 -20.21
N HIS A 283 -4.07 7.73 -21.50
CA HIS A 283 -5.16 7.14 -22.28
C HIS A 283 -5.71 5.86 -21.63
N TYR A 284 -4.81 4.99 -21.14
CA TYR A 284 -5.19 3.77 -20.44
C TYR A 284 -5.96 4.07 -19.14
N ALA A 285 -5.46 4.98 -18.31
CA ALA A 285 -6.08 5.34 -17.05
C ALA A 285 -7.46 6.01 -17.23
N ASP A 286 -7.56 6.95 -18.17
CA ASP A 286 -8.80 7.63 -18.52
C ASP A 286 -9.86 6.64 -19.02
N TYR A 287 -9.48 5.72 -19.92
CA TYR A 287 -10.37 4.67 -20.40
C TYR A 287 -10.91 3.81 -19.24
N VAL A 288 -10.04 3.34 -18.34
CA VAL A 288 -10.45 2.50 -17.20
C VAL A 288 -11.37 3.26 -16.25
N LEU A 289 -11.10 4.53 -15.96
CA LEU A 289 -11.97 5.38 -15.12
C LEU A 289 -13.34 5.63 -15.75
N LYS A 290 -13.41 5.84 -17.06
CA LYS A 290 -14.66 6.02 -17.80
C LYS A 290 -15.47 4.73 -17.91
N ALA A 291 -14.79 3.60 -18.08
CA ALA A 291 -15.42 2.27 -18.12
C ALA A 291 -16.07 1.88 -16.78
N LYS A 292 -15.68 2.53 -15.69
CA LYS A 292 -16.13 2.31 -14.30
C LYS A 292 -15.76 0.92 -13.75
N THR A 293 -15.75 0.83 -12.43
CA THR A 293 -15.45 -0.41 -11.71
C THR A 293 -16.74 -0.99 -11.13
N PRO A 294 -17.07 -2.28 -11.40
CA PRO A 294 -18.21 -2.94 -10.78
C PRO A 294 -18.08 -3.01 -9.26
N ALA A 295 -19.21 -2.97 -8.58
CA ALA A 295 -19.26 -3.31 -7.17
C ALA A 295 -18.80 -4.77 -6.95
N PRO A 296 -18.16 -5.11 -5.81
CA PRO A 296 -17.72 -6.47 -5.55
C PRO A 296 -18.92 -7.41 -5.47
N HIS A 297 -18.89 -8.50 -6.24
CA HIS A 297 -20.00 -9.45 -6.33
C HIS A 297 -20.49 -9.95 -4.96
N GLY A 298 -19.57 -10.37 -4.07
CA GLY A 298 -19.93 -10.84 -2.73
C GLY A 298 -20.61 -9.76 -1.89
N SER A 299 -20.11 -8.52 -1.90
CA SER A 299 -20.73 -7.39 -1.21
C SER A 299 -22.12 -7.07 -1.77
N THR A 300 -22.31 -7.15 -3.10
CA THR A 300 -23.63 -6.96 -3.72
C THR A 300 -24.61 -8.06 -3.32
N LEU A 301 -24.17 -9.31 -3.17
CA LEU A 301 -25.00 -10.41 -2.66
C LEU A 301 -25.40 -10.19 -1.19
N ARG A 302 -24.48 -9.65 -0.36
CA ARG A 302 -24.81 -9.27 1.02
C ARG A 302 -25.94 -8.25 1.11
N VAL A 303 -26.02 -7.32 0.16
CA VAL A 303 -27.11 -6.32 0.10
C VAL A 303 -28.39 -6.94 -0.47
N SER A 304 -28.31 -7.53 -1.66
CA SER A 304 -29.47 -7.99 -2.44
C SER A 304 -30.26 -9.15 -1.82
N ARG A 305 -29.71 -9.84 -0.81
CA ARG A 305 -30.45 -10.85 -0.04
C ARG A 305 -31.53 -10.24 0.88
N HIS A 306 -31.49 -8.94 1.15
CA HIS A 306 -32.46 -8.27 2.03
C HIS A 306 -33.64 -7.70 1.23
N ALA A 307 -34.87 -8.00 1.66
CA ALA A 307 -36.09 -7.52 1.01
C ALA A 307 -36.33 -5.99 1.13
N HIS A 308 -35.61 -5.32 2.05
CA HIS A 308 -35.70 -3.89 2.33
C HIS A 308 -34.46 -3.12 1.84
N ALA A 309 -33.75 -3.70 0.87
CA ALA A 309 -32.65 -3.06 0.16
C ALA A 309 -33.09 -2.72 -1.27
N TYR A 310 -32.89 -1.46 -1.69
CA TYR A 310 -33.39 -0.95 -2.96
C TYR A 310 -32.26 -0.32 -3.76
N PHE A 311 -32.14 -0.72 -5.03
CA PHE A 311 -31.15 -0.19 -5.97
C PHE A 311 -31.82 0.80 -6.91
N ASN A 312 -31.71 2.09 -6.62
CA ASN A 312 -32.32 3.16 -7.41
C ASN A 312 -31.35 3.64 -8.47
N PHE A 313 -31.48 3.11 -9.69
CA PHE A 313 -30.70 3.52 -10.85
C PHE A 313 -31.22 4.82 -11.46
N ASP A 314 -30.40 5.47 -12.28
CA ASP A 314 -30.69 6.76 -12.92
C ASP A 314 -31.16 7.83 -11.91
N THR A 315 -30.69 7.71 -10.66
CA THR A 315 -31.11 8.49 -9.48
C THR A 315 -29.95 9.36 -9.03
N GLN A 316 -29.83 10.54 -9.65
CA GLN A 316 -28.85 11.55 -9.26
C GLN A 316 -29.44 12.44 -8.16
N VAL A 317 -28.68 12.63 -7.08
CA VAL A 317 -29.03 13.58 -6.02
C VAL A 317 -28.84 15.00 -6.54
N ASN A 318 -29.89 15.81 -6.44
CA ASN A 318 -29.88 17.21 -6.84
C ASN A 318 -29.73 18.13 -5.61
N HIS A 319 -30.42 17.81 -4.52
CA HIS A 319 -30.46 18.63 -3.32
C HIS A 319 -30.75 17.80 -2.08
N VAL A 320 -30.17 18.19 -0.94
CA VAL A 320 -30.46 17.64 0.38
C VAL A 320 -30.88 18.77 1.31
N ALA A 321 -31.96 18.58 2.05
CA ALA A 321 -32.42 19.50 3.08
C ALA A 321 -32.79 18.75 4.36
N LEU A 322 -32.38 19.28 5.51
CA LEU A 322 -32.82 18.78 6.81
C LEU A 322 -34.15 19.47 7.21
N LYS A 323 -35.22 18.70 7.39
CA LYS A 323 -36.52 19.18 7.90
C LYS A 323 -37.05 18.17 8.91
N GLU A 324 -37.56 18.64 10.04
CA GLU A 324 -38.18 17.77 11.06
C GLU A 324 -37.29 16.56 11.46
N ASN A 325 -35.98 16.79 11.58
CA ASN A 325 -34.95 15.78 11.88
C ASN A 325 -34.82 14.65 10.84
N LYS A 326 -35.29 14.86 9.60
CA LYS A 326 -35.09 13.96 8.48
C LYS A 326 -34.43 14.66 7.30
N LEU A 327 -33.63 13.90 6.56
CA LEU A 327 -33.01 14.33 5.33
C LEU A 327 -33.99 14.12 4.17
N HIS A 328 -34.47 15.21 3.61
CA HIS A 328 -35.24 15.21 2.37
C HIS A 328 -34.27 15.34 1.20
N VAL A 329 -34.21 14.30 0.37
CA VAL A 329 -33.27 14.18 -0.74
C VAL A 329 -34.07 14.24 -2.04
N SER A 330 -33.89 15.32 -2.80
CA SER A 330 -34.49 15.44 -4.12
C SER A 330 -33.58 14.86 -5.18
N THR A 331 -34.15 14.04 -6.07
CA THR A 331 -33.41 13.33 -7.11
C THR A 331 -34.07 13.45 -8.48
N THR A 332 -33.41 12.93 -9.51
CA THR A 332 -33.99 12.78 -10.86
C THR A 332 -35.18 11.84 -10.94
N GLN A 333 -35.37 10.93 -9.97
CA GLN A 333 -36.46 9.94 -9.94
C GLN A 333 -37.53 10.24 -8.88
N GLY A 334 -37.47 11.39 -8.23
CA GLY A 334 -38.39 11.81 -7.16
C GLY A 334 -37.69 12.13 -5.85
N ASP A 335 -38.49 12.36 -4.82
CA ASP A 335 -38.01 12.75 -3.49
C ASP A 335 -37.98 11.56 -2.53
N PHE A 336 -36.92 11.49 -1.74
CA PHE A 336 -36.71 10.49 -0.69
C PHE A 336 -36.61 11.16 0.68
N SER A 337 -36.90 10.41 1.75
CA SER A 337 -36.73 10.85 3.13
C SER A 337 -35.94 9.82 3.92
N PHE A 338 -34.85 10.25 4.54
CA PHE A 338 -33.93 9.39 5.30
C PHE A 338 -33.70 9.92 6.70
N ASP A 339 -33.41 9.01 7.62
CA ASP A 339 -32.92 9.34 8.96
C ASP A 339 -31.41 9.66 8.91
N TYR A 340 -30.68 9.07 7.96
CA TYR A 340 -29.23 9.24 7.83
C TYR A 340 -28.74 9.00 6.38
N LEU A 341 -27.63 9.65 6.00
CA LEU A 341 -26.97 9.43 4.70
C LEU A 341 -25.55 8.87 4.83
N ILE A 342 -25.24 7.83 4.04
CA ILE A 342 -23.86 7.37 3.85
C ILE A 342 -23.39 7.76 2.45
N LEU A 343 -22.31 8.54 2.39
CA LEU A 343 -21.71 8.99 1.15
C LEU A 343 -20.63 7.98 0.73
N ALA A 344 -20.90 7.22 -0.33
CA ALA A 344 -19.96 6.27 -0.92
C ALA A 344 -19.37 6.84 -2.23
N THR A 345 -18.98 8.11 -2.17
CA THR A 345 -18.66 9.00 -3.28
C THR A 345 -17.17 9.04 -3.65
N GLY A 346 -16.38 8.19 -3.03
CA GLY A 346 -14.95 8.00 -3.33
C GLY A 346 -14.07 9.03 -2.64
N TYR A 347 -12.82 9.09 -3.09
CA TYR A 347 -11.81 10.01 -2.58
C TYR A 347 -11.31 10.90 -3.71
N ARG A 348 -10.80 12.06 -3.35
CA ARG A 348 -10.03 12.92 -4.26
C ARG A 348 -8.66 13.20 -3.66
N LEU A 349 -7.65 13.36 -4.50
CA LEU A 349 -6.34 13.79 -4.02
C LEU A 349 -6.42 15.23 -3.51
N ASN A 350 -5.85 15.46 -2.33
CA ASN A 350 -5.71 16.77 -1.74
C ASN A 350 -4.38 16.83 -0.98
N TRP A 351 -3.36 17.35 -1.66
CA TRP A 351 -2.02 17.55 -1.12
C TRP A 351 -1.97 18.58 0.02
N HIS A 352 -2.93 19.50 0.07
CA HIS A 352 -2.96 20.62 1.00
C HIS A 352 -3.66 20.30 2.31
N LYS A 353 -4.43 19.21 2.38
CA LYS A 353 -5.15 18.83 3.60
C LYS A 353 -4.20 18.22 4.62
N HIS A 354 -3.96 18.96 5.71
CA HIS A 354 -3.39 18.53 7.01
C HIS A 354 -2.43 17.33 6.94
N SER A 355 -1.55 17.35 5.96
CA SER A 355 -0.52 16.34 5.82
C SER A 355 0.75 16.91 6.39
N ALA A 356 1.57 16.06 6.99
CA ALA A 356 2.94 16.42 7.35
C ALA A 356 3.77 16.94 6.15
N PHE A 357 3.24 16.78 4.94
CA PHE A 357 3.85 17.18 3.68
C PHE A 357 3.33 18.52 3.16
N HIS A 358 2.52 19.26 3.90
CA HIS A 358 1.89 20.50 3.42
C HIS A 358 2.89 21.53 2.90
N ARG A 359 4.12 21.57 3.44
CA ARG A 359 5.20 22.46 2.97
C ARG A 359 5.78 22.02 1.63
N LEU A 360 5.74 20.72 1.35
CA LEU A 360 6.27 20.14 0.11
C LEU A 360 5.22 20.12 -1.00
N ALA A 361 3.95 19.95 -0.63
CA ALA A 361 2.82 19.85 -1.55
C ALA A 361 2.82 20.85 -2.72
N PRO A 362 3.04 22.18 -2.54
CA PRO A 362 3.06 23.14 -3.65
C PRO A 362 4.16 22.88 -4.69
N PHE A 363 5.24 22.20 -4.29
CA PHE A 363 6.43 21.98 -5.09
C PHE A 363 6.49 20.59 -5.72
N ILE A 364 5.59 19.68 -5.35
CA ILE A 364 5.52 18.34 -5.93
C ILE A 364 4.95 18.43 -7.34
N LYS A 365 5.67 17.86 -8.31
CA LYS A 365 5.24 17.75 -9.70
C LYS A 365 4.06 16.79 -9.82
N THR A 366 3.03 17.23 -10.52
CA THR A 366 1.81 16.47 -10.82
C THR A 366 1.73 16.14 -12.30
N TRP A 367 0.83 15.23 -12.67
CA TRP A 367 0.58 14.90 -14.07
C TRP A 367 0.08 16.11 -14.88
N GLY A 368 -0.75 16.97 -14.29
CA GLY A 368 -1.20 18.21 -14.92
C GLY A 368 -0.08 19.22 -15.21
N ASP A 369 1.07 19.11 -14.54
CA ASP A 369 2.24 19.95 -14.84
C ASP A 369 3.03 19.44 -16.07
N VAL A 370 2.86 18.17 -16.46
CA VAL A 370 3.72 17.49 -17.44
C VAL A 370 2.99 17.13 -18.72
N TYR A 371 1.71 16.78 -18.63
CA TYR A 371 0.96 16.22 -19.74
C TYR A 371 -0.34 16.98 -19.98
N THR A 372 -0.49 17.49 -21.20
CA THR A 372 -1.75 18.05 -21.69
C THR A 372 -2.49 16.97 -22.48
N PRO A 373 -3.65 16.49 -22.00
CA PRO A 373 -4.38 15.43 -22.69
C PRO A 373 -5.02 15.92 -24.00
N PRO A 374 -5.25 15.01 -24.96
CA PRO A 374 -6.00 15.33 -26.16
C PRO A 374 -7.47 15.63 -25.83
N LYS A 375 -8.14 16.32 -26.75
CA LYS A 375 -9.56 16.68 -26.60
C LYS A 375 -10.42 15.44 -26.36
N GLY A 376 -11.23 15.47 -25.29
CA GLY A 376 -12.10 14.39 -24.87
C GLY A 376 -11.51 13.48 -23.79
N GLU A 377 -10.23 13.65 -23.44
CA GLU A 377 -9.52 12.93 -22.36
C GLU A 377 -9.10 13.86 -21.21
N GLU A 378 -9.63 15.08 -21.15
CA GLU A 378 -9.42 16.00 -20.03
C GLU A 378 -9.98 15.39 -18.74
N ASN A 379 -9.16 15.34 -17.69
CA ASN A 379 -9.52 14.71 -16.42
C ASN A 379 -8.72 15.31 -15.25
N ASP A 380 -9.38 16.15 -14.45
CA ASP A 380 -8.75 16.83 -13.32
C ASP A 380 -8.33 15.87 -12.19
N GLU A 381 -9.04 14.75 -12.02
CA GLU A 381 -8.69 13.72 -11.04
C GLU A 381 -7.34 13.09 -11.40
N LEU A 382 -7.14 12.73 -12.67
CA LEU A 382 -5.85 12.21 -13.17
C LEU A 382 -4.75 13.27 -13.11
N ALA A 383 -5.07 14.52 -13.45
CA ALA A 383 -4.11 15.62 -13.42
C ALA A 383 -3.50 15.85 -12.03
N ALA A 384 -4.26 15.59 -10.96
CA ALA A 384 -3.82 15.78 -9.57
C ALA A 384 -2.86 14.70 -9.04
N HIS A 385 -2.71 13.57 -9.73
CA HIS A 385 -1.78 12.52 -9.34
C HIS A 385 -0.32 13.01 -9.38
N PRO A 386 0.55 12.54 -8.46
CA PRO A 386 1.97 12.86 -8.51
C PRO A 386 2.62 12.29 -9.76
N TYR A 387 3.50 13.06 -10.39
CA TYR A 387 4.33 12.59 -11.49
C TYR A 387 5.66 12.07 -10.93
N LEU A 388 5.76 10.75 -10.80
CA LEU A 388 6.84 10.08 -10.08
C LEU A 388 8.00 9.64 -10.97
N GLY A 389 9.18 9.48 -10.35
CA GLY A 389 10.30 8.74 -10.94
C GLY A 389 10.01 7.24 -11.08
N LYS A 390 10.96 6.53 -11.73
CA LYS A 390 10.82 5.10 -12.09
C LYS A 390 10.74 4.17 -10.88
N HIS A 391 11.12 4.63 -9.71
CA HIS A 391 11.15 3.89 -8.45
C HIS A 391 10.39 4.65 -7.36
N PHE A 392 9.28 5.31 -7.73
CA PHE A 392 8.37 6.01 -6.83
C PHE A 392 8.87 7.36 -6.28
N GLU A 393 9.99 7.89 -6.78
CA GLU A 393 10.58 9.14 -6.33
C GLU A 393 9.63 10.33 -6.57
N LEU A 394 9.40 11.17 -5.55
CA LEU A 394 8.78 12.48 -5.76
C LEU A 394 9.71 13.35 -6.63
N GLN A 395 9.11 14.22 -7.43
CA GLN A 395 9.85 15.17 -8.28
C GLN A 395 9.41 16.60 -7.99
N ALA A 396 10.35 17.54 -8.05
CA ALA A 396 10.04 18.96 -7.95
C ALA A 396 9.44 19.50 -9.26
N LYS A 397 8.51 20.45 -9.16
CA LYS A 397 8.01 21.23 -10.30
C LYS A 397 9.15 21.98 -10.99
N THR A 398 9.02 22.18 -12.30
CA THR A 398 9.99 22.94 -13.09
C THR A 398 10.16 24.36 -12.53
N GLY A 399 11.41 24.81 -12.39
CA GLY A 399 11.73 26.13 -11.84
C GLY A 399 11.88 26.19 -10.32
N TYR A 400 11.69 25.08 -9.61
CA TYR A 400 11.96 24.97 -8.17
C TYR A 400 13.13 24.02 -7.92
N GLU A 401 14.13 24.50 -7.18
CA GLU A 401 15.19 23.65 -6.65
C GLU A 401 14.79 23.15 -5.27
N PHE A 402 14.43 21.87 -5.19
CA PHE A 402 14.26 21.14 -3.93
C PHE A 402 15.25 19.97 -3.92
N PRO A 403 16.51 20.20 -3.48
CA PRO A 403 17.49 19.14 -3.35
C PRO A 403 16.92 17.98 -2.54
N PHE A 404 17.17 16.75 -2.99
CA PHE A 404 16.80 15.52 -2.29
C PHE A 404 15.28 15.24 -2.16
N ILE A 405 14.40 15.95 -2.88
CA ILE A 405 12.98 15.58 -2.94
C ILE A 405 12.77 14.14 -3.47
N ASP A 406 13.68 13.67 -4.31
CA ASP A 406 13.74 12.32 -4.87
C ASP A 406 14.18 11.24 -3.84
N HIS A 407 14.33 11.61 -2.57
CA HIS A 407 14.51 10.70 -1.43
C HIS A 407 13.20 10.48 -0.66
N PHE A 408 12.09 11.07 -1.14
CA PHE A 408 10.74 10.69 -0.74
C PHE A 408 10.13 9.78 -1.79
N TYR A 409 9.55 8.67 -1.36
CA TYR A 409 8.99 7.64 -2.22
C TYR A 409 7.49 7.50 -1.97
N CYS A 410 6.69 7.80 -2.98
CA CYS A 410 5.24 7.69 -2.90
C CYS A 410 4.82 6.21 -3.06
N PHE A 411 4.78 5.46 -1.97
CA PHE A 411 4.48 4.02 -1.96
C PHE A 411 3.06 3.73 -1.47
N ASN A 412 2.08 4.40 -2.07
CA ASN A 412 0.66 4.29 -1.77
C ASN A 412 -0.19 4.44 -3.06
N LEU A 413 -1.52 4.39 -2.94
CA LEU A 413 -2.41 4.31 -4.11
C LEU A 413 -2.29 5.51 -5.07
N SER A 414 -1.89 6.70 -4.60
CA SER A 414 -1.75 7.86 -5.49
C SER A 414 -0.65 7.68 -6.54
N ALA A 415 0.27 6.74 -6.36
CA ALA A 415 1.31 6.43 -7.33
C ALA A 415 0.81 5.64 -8.56
N SER A 416 -0.44 5.17 -8.56
CA SER A 416 -0.98 4.27 -9.57
C SER A 416 -0.84 4.79 -11.01
N LEU A 417 -1.01 6.09 -11.25
CA LEU A 417 -0.93 6.65 -12.61
C LEU A 417 0.49 6.58 -13.17
N SER A 418 1.50 6.90 -12.37
CA SER A 418 2.92 6.80 -12.77
C SER A 418 3.44 5.37 -12.80
N MET A 419 2.97 4.52 -11.88
CA MET A 419 3.61 3.25 -11.54
C MET A 419 2.83 2.02 -12.03
N GLY A 420 1.54 2.17 -12.31
CA GLY A 420 0.64 1.08 -12.67
C GLY A 420 0.18 0.29 -11.44
N ALA A 421 -0.36 -0.90 -11.67
CA ALA A 421 -0.96 -1.75 -10.63
C ALA A 421 0.07 -2.55 -9.80
N VAL A 422 1.20 -1.92 -9.45
CA VAL A 422 2.23 -2.45 -8.52
C VAL A 422 2.12 -1.90 -7.11
N ILE A 423 1.09 -1.09 -6.85
CA ILE A 423 0.89 -0.40 -5.59
C ILE A 423 -0.60 -0.22 -5.29
N GLY A 424 -0.95 -0.12 -4.01
CA GLY A 424 -2.31 0.13 -3.54
C GLY A 424 -3.24 -1.08 -3.49
N LEU A 425 -2.83 -2.22 -4.05
CA LEU A 425 -3.55 -3.49 -4.02
C LEU A 425 -2.63 -4.63 -3.55
N ILE A 426 -3.22 -5.76 -3.14
CA ILE A 426 -2.45 -6.95 -2.71
C ILE A 426 -1.62 -7.53 -3.86
N PRO A 427 -2.15 -7.72 -5.08
CA PRO A 427 -1.33 -8.10 -6.23
C PRO A 427 -0.33 -7.00 -6.59
N GLY A 428 0.92 -7.38 -6.87
CA GLY A 428 1.96 -6.46 -7.34
C GLY A 428 2.69 -5.70 -6.24
N THR A 429 2.19 -5.68 -4.99
CA THR A 429 2.86 -4.99 -3.88
C THR A 429 4.27 -5.52 -3.61
N ASN A 430 4.50 -6.81 -3.84
CA ASN A 430 5.81 -7.45 -3.75
C ASN A 430 6.76 -6.88 -4.82
N THR A 431 6.34 -6.85 -6.08
CA THR A 431 7.13 -6.29 -7.19
C THR A 431 7.43 -4.81 -6.98
N GLY A 432 6.47 -4.04 -6.46
CA GLY A 432 6.68 -2.64 -6.10
C GLY A 432 7.72 -2.47 -4.99
N ALA A 433 7.64 -3.30 -3.94
CA ALA A 433 8.57 -3.27 -2.80
C ALA A 433 10.00 -3.67 -3.19
N GLU A 434 10.17 -4.72 -3.99
CA GLU A 434 11.47 -5.15 -4.51
C GLU A 434 12.11 -4.06 -5.37
N ARG A 435 11.35 -3.47 -6.30
CA ARG A 435 11.81 -2.35 -7.14
C ARG A 435 12.29 -1.17 -6.29
N LEU A 436 11.55 -0.84 -5.23
CA LEU A 436 11.87 0.26 -4.33
C LEU A 436 13.12 -0.05 -3.50
N ALA A 437 13.22 -1.26 -2.95
CA ALA A 437 14.36 -1.70 -2.13
C ALA A 437 15.66 -1.73 -2.93
N ASP A 438 15.64 -2.27 -4.16
CA ASP A 438 16.81 -2.30 -5.05
C ASP A 438 17.31 -0.88 -5.38
N HIS A 439 16.38 0.05 -5.63
CA HIS A 439 16.72 1.44 -5.88
C HIS A 439 17.36 2.13 -4.65
N ILE A 440 16.78 1.95 -3.47
CA ILE A 440 17.32 2.54 -2.23
C ILE A 440 18.69 1.94 -1.90
N ALA A 441 18.89 0.63 -2.10
CA ALA A 441 20.20 0.00 -1.95
C ALA A 441 21.24 0.66 -2.87
N ALA A 442 20.91 0.85 -4.15
CA ALA A 442 21.80 1.53 -5.08
C ALA A 442 22.13 2.97 -4.62
N LYS A 443 21.13 3.74 -4.16
CA LYS A 443 21.36 5.12 -3.68
C LYS A 443 22.25 5.18 -2.43
N LEU A 444 22.02 4.31 -1.45
CA LEU A 444 22.84 4.26 -0.23
C LEU A 444 24.29 3.90 -0.53
N TYR A 445 24.53 2.94 -1.44
CA TYR A 445 25.89 2.59 -1.87
C TYR A 445 26.57 3.75 -2.60
N LEU A 446 25.86 4.39 -3.54
CA LEU A 446 26.39 5.49 -4.33
C LEU A 446 26.70 6.74 -3.49
N ALA A 447 25.94 7.00 -2.43
CA ALA A 447 26.21 8.07 -1.48
C ALA A 447 27.59 7.94 -0.81
N HIS A 448 28.11 6.71 -0.68
CA HIS A 448 29.39 6.39 -0.06
C HIS A 448 30.37 5.69 -1.02
N GLN A 449 30.20 5.85 -2.34
CA GLN A 449 30.93 5.09 -3.36
C GLN A 449 32.46 5.14 -3.17
N GLN A 450 33.01 6.33 -2.89
CA GLN A 450 34.45 6.48 -2.70
C GLN A 450 34.94 5.73 -1.46
N GLN A 451 34.19 5.78 -0.35
CA GLN A 451 34.55 5.08 0.88
C GLN A 451 34.49 3.55 0.69
N HIS A 452 33.50 3.06 -0.05
CA HIS A 452 33.45 1.65 -0.46
C HIS A 452 34.67 1.25 -1.30
N LEU A 453 35.06 2.08 -2.28
CA LEU A 453 36.24 1.82 -3.09
C LEU A 453 37.54 1.81 -2.25
N GLU A 454 37.67 2.71 -1.29
CA GLU A 454 38.82 2.71 -0.39
C GLU A 454 38.86 1.44 0.50
N ARG A 455 37.71 0.94 0.97
CA ARG A 455 37.65 -0.36 1.66
C ARG A 455 38.15 -1.51 0.79
N VAL A 456 37.80 -1.53 -0.50
CA VAL A 456 38.31 -2.54 -1.45
C VAL A 456 39.81 -2.42 -1.63
N LYS A 457 40.33 -1.21 -1.86
CA LYS A 457 41.77 -0.97 -2.06
C LYS A 457 42.63 -1.33 -0.85
N THR A 458 42.07 -1.18 0.35
CA THR A 458 42.76 -1.40 1.63
C THR A 458 42.46 -2.75 2.26
N SER A 459 41.66 -3.61 1.61
CA SER A 459 41.35 -4.94 2.12
C SER A 459 42.61 -5.79 2.25
N THR A 460 42.72 -6.48 3.40
CA THR A 460 43.77 -7.46 3.71
C THR A 460 43.22 -8.87 3.81
N GLU A 461 41.98 -9.09 3.34
CA GLU A 461 41.35 -10.40 3.34
C GLU A 461 41.99 -11.29 2.28
N ASN A 462 42.81 -12.24 2.73
CA ASN A 462 43.55 -13.14 1.86
C ASN A 462 42.71 -14.39 1.58
N GLU A 463 42.36 -14.62 0.32
CA GLU A 463 41.86 -15.92 -0.14
C GLU A 463 42.97 -16.98 -0.17
N LEU A 464 44.20 -16.53 -0.47
CA LEU A 464 45.40 -17.34 -0.54
C LEU A 464 46.41 -16.87 0.51
N LEU A 465 46.85 -17.77 1.37
CA LEU A 465 47.79 -17.51 2.46
C LEU A 465 49.25 -17.52 1.98
N GLY A 466 49.51 -18.05 0.79
CA GLY A 466 50.83 -18.08 0.16
C GLY A 466 51.63 -19.34 0.44
N ASP A 467 51.08 -20.29 1.20
CA ASP A 467 51.66 -21.60 1.49
C ASP A 467 51.07 -22.73 0.62
N GLU A 468 50.04 -22.43 -0.17
CA GLU A 468 49.30 -23.42 -0.95
C GLU A 468 50.00 -23.80 -2.27
N TRP A 469 51.03 -23.06 -2.68
CA TRP A 469 51.82 -23.38 -3.87
C TRP A 469 53.31 -23.23 -3.67
N GLN A 470 54.07 -24.02 -4.41
CA GLN A 470 55.47 -23.76 -4.65
C GLN A 470 55.64 -23.35 -6.12
N PRO A 471 56.27 -22.19 -6.40
CA PRO A 471 56.60 -21.81 -7.76
C PRO A 471 57.42 -22.91 -8.42
N ALA A 472 56.92 -23.46 -9.54
CA ALA A 472 57.65 -24.47 -10.27
C ALA A 472 58.98 -23.89 -10.76
N LEU A 473 60.05 -24.69 -10.67
CA LEU A 473 61.32 -24.34 -11.30
C LEU A 473 61.12 -24.08 -12.81
N PRO A 474 61.99 -23.29 -13.46
CA PRO A 474 61.98 -23.15 -14.92
C PRO A 474 61.93 -24.53 -15.60
N PRO A 475 61.21 -24.73 -16.72
CA PRO A 475 61.05 -26.04 -17.34
C PRO A 475 62.34 -26.83 -17.55
N ALA A 476 63.46 -26.17 -17.85
CA ALA A 476 64.78 -26.79 -18.02
C ALA A 476 65.40 -27.35 -16.72
N GLN A 477 64.92 -26.89 -15.56
CA GLN A 477 65.35 -27.31 -14.22
C GLN A 477 64.31 -28.21 -13.54
N ARG A 478 63.18 -28.47 -14.20
CA ARG A 478 62.20 -29.46 -13.72
C ARG A 478 62.77 -30.84 -14.01
N VAL A 479 63.15 -31.57 -12.97
CA VAL A 479 63.52 -32.99 -13.12
C VAL A 479 62.25 -33.73 -13.54
N GLN A 480 62.26 -34.38 -14.71
CA GLN A 480 61.22 -35.34 -15.05
C GLN A 480 61.30 -36.48 -14.04
N GLN A 481 60.35 -36.55 -13.11
CA GLN A 481 60.13 -37.79 -12.37
C GLN A 481 59.58 -38.81 -13.36
N THR A 482 60.45 -39.58 -14.00
CA THR A 482 60.06 -40.86 -14.61
C THR A 482 59.70 -41.79 -13.48
N GLU A 483 58.44 -42.25 -13.45
CA GLU A 483 57.93 -43.26 -12.53
C GLU A 483 58.85 -44.49 -12.51
N ASN A 484 59.61 -44.65 -11.43
CA ASN A 484 60.12 -45.94 -10.99
C ASN A 484 59.57 -46.16 -9.58
N VAL A 485 58.36 -46.72 -9.53
CA VAL A 485 57.88 -47.45 -8.36
C VAL A 485 58.30 -48.90 -8.60
N GLU A 486 59.38 -49.34 -7.94
CA GLU A 486 59.65 -50.78 -7.72
C GLU A 486 58.83 -51.31 -6.55
#